data_AF-A0A2M9E8W6-F1
#
_entry.id   AF-A0A2M9E8W6-F1
#
_cell.length_a   1.000
_cell.length_b   1.000
_cell.length_c   1.000
_cell.angle_alpha   90.00
_cell.angle_beta   90.00
_cell.angle_gamma   90.00
#
_symmetry.space_group_name_H-M   'P 1'
#
loop_
_entity.id
_entity.type
_entity.pdbx_description
1 polymer ?
#
loop_
_entity_poly.entity_id
_entity_poly.type
_entity_poly.pdbx_seq_one_letter_code
_entity_poly.pdbx_strand_id
1 'polypeptide(L)'
;MARKKTSAKAAPVQGGLLGSELSCPDVAQLPLVSDDQGKLEVLAPGHLYQPMLLKSRTGDIDIQPGALDDNERKFVADLVRRLYPDGSAPRALGAPLKWGSREIHLRRNLDKDPGSFRLRVDDSDWYYPDFILWIIDREERIQTFGFVDPKGLYSQVPGGWGDHKLVSTAYIPFVIEQQLGVAGRIIDIGGEEWQFRIRGVLLSTSSWDQLRQQAKFKVSDAAGSDATPTKDAMRRGRIVFQEDVGYIEQVLDLLVKDSEVDVMLERAAVLFHSDAPPQPRDHRDAYLHIEHRRHPESHGSFAERVLKDLLLCTDFSTLEGAATHRASADYVRLAKDDPDLGRTCNDPVLLFPRLLDKLDEL
;
A
#
# COMPACT_ATOMS: atom_id res chain seq x y z
N MET A 1 -40.91 31.89 40.36
CA MET A 1 -40.54 31.02 39.21
C MET A 1 -39.61 31.80 38.29
N ALA A 2 -38.29 31.60 38.41
CA ALA A 2 -37.30 32.33 37.63
C ALA A 2 -36.92 31.55 36.36
N ARG A 3 -37.10 32.16 35.18
CA ARG A 3 -36.68 31.63 33.88
C ARG A 3 -35.15 31.63 33.79
N LYS A 4 -34.56 30.45 33.65
CA LYS A 4 -33.13 30.24 33.37
C LYS A 4 -32.87 30.63 31.91
N LYS A 5 -32.16 31.74 31.68
CA LYS A 5 -31.63 32.11 30.35
C LYS A 5 -30.48 31.16 30.02
N THR A 6 -30.65 30.35 28.98
CA THR A 6 -29.56 29.63 28.31
C THR A 6 -28.72 30.63 27.52
N SER A 7 -27.51 30.93 27.99
CA SER A 7 -26.52 31.68 27.22
C SER A 7 -25.96 30.77 26.14
N ALA A 8 -26.12 31.15 24.87
CA ALA A 8 -25.36 30.57 23.77
C ALA A 8 -23.86 30.75 24.04
N LYS A 9 -23.09 29.66 24.02
CA LYS A 9 -21.63 29.73 24.08
C LYS A 9 -21.14 30.47 22.84
N ALA A 10 -20.48 31.61 23.03
CA ALA A 10 -19.75 32.28 21.96
C ALA A 10 -18.65 31.35 21.42
N ALA A 11 -18.47 31.34 20.10
CA ALA A 11 -17.40 30.60 19.44
C ALA A 11 -16.04 31.03 19.99
N PRO A 12 -15.05 30.12 20.07
CA PRO A 12 -13.71 30.49 20.55
C PRO A 12 -13.09 31.51 19.60
N VAL A 13 -12.84 32.71 20.10
CA VAL A 13 -12.09 33.76 19.40
C VAL A 13 -10.62 33.58 19.75
N GLN A 14 -9.81 33.14 18.78
CA GLN A 14 -8.37 33.08 18.92
C GLN A 14 -7.80 34.39 18.38
N GLY A 15 -7.08 35.15 19.22
CA GLY A 15 -6.48 36.41 18.80
C GLY A 15 -5.44 36.19 17.71
N GLY A 16 -5.63 36.81 16.54
CA GLY A 16 -4.68 36.76 15.44
C GLY A 16 -3.35 37.45 15.81
N LEU A 17 -2.23 36.83 15.44
CA LEU A 17 -0.86 37.33 15.72
C LEU A 17 -0.56 38.72 15.11
N LEU A 18 -1.44 39.24 14.23
CA LEU A 18 -1.30 40.53 13.53
C LEU A 18 -2.50 41.48 13.71
N GLY A 19 -3.27 41.33 14.79
CA GLY A 19 -4.21 42.38 15.24
C GLY A 19 -5.45 42.63 14.37
N SER A 20 -5.70 41.82 13.35
CA SER A 20 -7.00 41.74 12.67
C SER A 20 -7.69 40.43 13.05
N GLU A 21 -8.96 40.52 13.46
CA GLU A 21 -9.81 39.35 13.67
C GLU A 21 -10.05 38.67 12.32
N LEU A 22 -9.23 37.67 12.01
CA LEU A 22 -9.58 36.71 10.98
C LEU A 22 -10.70 35.85 11.56
N SER A 23 -11.94 36.14 11.13
CA SER A 23 -13.05 35.20 11.28
C SER A 23 -12.61 33.91 10.59
N CYS A 24 -12.22 32.90 11.37
CA CYS A 24 -12.08 31.56 10.82
C CYS A 24 -13.43 31.24 10.16
N PRO A 25 -13.48 30.98 8.84
CA PRO A 25 -14.72 30.54 8.23
C PRO A 25 -15.19 29.33 9.02
N ASP A 26 -16.47 29.31 9.39
CA ASP A 26 -17.08 28.11 9.94
C ASP A 26 -16.73 26.96 9.00
N VAL A 27 -16.06 25.94 9.52
CA VAL A 27 -15.56 24.79 8.72
C VAL A 27 -16.72 24.16 7.93
N ALA A 28 -17.95 24.28 8.42
CA ALA A 28 -19.17 23.83 7.73
C ALA A 28 -19.48 24.59 6.42
N GLN A 29 -18.93 25.79 6.22
CA GLN A 29 -19.13 26.65 5.06
C GLN A 29 -18.02 26.55 4.00
N LEU A 30 -16.95 25.79 4.28
CA LEU A 30 -15.96 25.44 3.27
C LEU A 30 -16.61 24.59 2.17
N PRO A 31 -16.21 24.76 0.90
CA PRO A 31 -16.70 23.88 -0.14
C PRO A 31 -16.23 22.45 0.17
N LEU A 32 -17.07 21.48 -0.13
CA LEU A 32 -16.61 20.09 -0.23
C LEU A 32 -15.51 20.02 -1.28
N VAL A 33 -14.51 19.13 -1.14
CA VAL A 33 -13.48 18.93 -2.18
C VAL A 33 -14.14 18.76 -3.55
N SER A 34 -14.09 19.80 -4.37
CA SER A 34 -14.72 19.89 -5.69
C SER A 34 -13.69 20.31 -6.74
N ASP A 35 -14.05 20.20 -8.01
CA ASP A 35 -13.29 20.78 -9.11
C ASP A 35 -13.41 22.32 -9.05
N ASP A 36 -12.28 22.99 -8.83
CA ASP A 36 -12.24 24.32 -8.22
C ASP A 36 -12.93 25.48 -8.95
N GLN A 37 -13.55 26.36 -8.14
CA GLN A 37 -13.93 27.75 -8.43
C GLN A 37 -12.91 28.78 -7.87
N GLY A 38 -11.65 28.37 -7.65
CA GLY A 38 -10.57 29.24 -7.15
C GLY A 38 -10.43 29.33 -5.64
N LYS A 39 -10.85 28.31 -4.87
CA LYS A 39 -10.64 28.27 -3.41
C LYS A 39 -9.31 27.58 -3.08
N LEU A 40 -8.66 28.02 -2.01
CA LEU A 40 -7.38 27.46 -1.53
C LEU A 40 -7.55 26.53 -0.33
N GLU A 41 -8.73 26.53 0.28
CA GLU A 41 -9.07 25.69 1.44
C GLU A 41 -10.37 24.94 1.16
N VAL A 42 -10.38 23.65 1.48
CA VAL A 42 -11.54 22.77 1.24
C VAL A 42 -11.83 21.86 2.43
N LEU A 43 -13.10 21.48 2.56
CA LEU A 43 -13.55 20.45 3.47
C LEU A 43 -13.36 19.08 2.81
N ALA A 44 -12.58 18.21 3.46
CA ALA A 44 -12.43 16.80 3.10
C ALA A 44 -13.06 15.89 4.17
N PRO A 45 -14.28 15.38 3.95
CA PRO A 45 -14.91 14.40 4.83
C PRO A 45 -14.03 13.19 5.12
N GLY A 46 -14.10 12.68 6.35
CA GLY A 46 -13.20 11.62 6.83
C GLY A 46 -11.81 12.07 7.19
N HIS A 47 -11.38 13.27 6.77
CA HIS A 47 -10.03 13.74 7.07
C HIS A 47 -9.90 14.12 8.55
N LEU A 48 -8.83 13.65 9.21
CA LEU A 48 -8.60 13.88 10.64
C LEU A 48 -8.26 15.34 10.98
N TYR A 49 -7.72 16.08 10.01
CA TYR A 49 -7.38 17.51 10.14
C TYR A 49 -8.09 18.35 9.07
N GLN A 50 -8.86 19.36 9.45
CA GLN A 50 -9.50 20.26 8.49
C GLN A 50 -9.17 21.71 8.85
N PRO A 51 -9.01 22.61 7.86
CA PRO A 51 -9.17 22.39 6.41
C PRO A 51 -8.00 21.67 5.74
N MET A 52 -8.22 21.17 4.52
CA MET A 52 -7.13 20.78 3.62
C MET A 52 -6.78 21.94 2.68
N LEU A 53 -5.49 22.20 2.51
CA LEU A 53 -4.98 23.25 1.64
C LEU A 53 -4.83 22.73 0.21
N LEU A 54 -5.18 23.52 -0.81
CA LEU A 54 -4.99 23.22 -2.23
C LEU A 54 -3.87 24.08 -2.80
N LYS A 55 -3.07 23.51 -3.70
CA LYS A 55 -2.00 24.25 -4.36
C LYS A 55 -2.59 25.27 -5.33
N SER A 56 -2.06 26.49 -5.33
CA SER A 56 -2.48 27.51 -6.30
C SER A 56 -2.18 27.06 -7.72
N ARG A 57 -3.17 27.13 -8.62
CA ARG A 57 -2.98 26.80 -10.05
C ARG A 57 -2.04 27.77 -10.77
N THR A 58 -2.01 29.02 -10.33
CA THR A 58 -1.13 30.04 -10.93
C THR A 58 0.28 29.98 -10.37
N GLY A 59 0.48 29.32 -9.21
CA GLY A 59 1.77 29.22 -8.55
C GLY A 59 2.21 30.51 -7.85
N ASP A 60 1.39 31.57 -7.87
CA ASP A 60 1.75 32.88 -7.33
C ASP A 60 1.76 32.93 -5.79
N ILE A 61 1.22 31.90 -5.13
CA ILE A 61 1.08 31.83 -3.68
C ILE A 61 1.66 30.49 -3.22
N ASP A 62 2.68 30.57 -2.36
CA ASP A 62 3.19 29.43 -1.62
C ASP A 62 2.28 29.15 -0.41
N ILE A 63 1.79 27.92 -0.31
CA ILE A 63 0.75 27.53 0.65
C ILE A 63 1.32 26.42 1.53
N GLN A 64 1.41 26.70 2.83
CA GLN A 64 1.98 25.81 3.84
C GLN A 64 1.08 25.74 5.08
N PRO A 65 1.06 24.61 5.82
CA PRO A 65 1.84 23.39 5.56
C PRO A 65 1.17 22.46 4.53
N GLY A 66 1.93 22.08 3.50
CA GLY A 66 1.59 21.03 2.51
C GLY A 66 0.24 21.22 1.80
N ALA A 67 0.24 21.86 0.64
CA ALA A 67 -0.93 22.01 -0.23
C ALA A 67 -1.12 20.81 -1.18
N LEU A 68 -2.37 20.40 -1.43
CA LEU A 68 -2.69 19.27 -2.31
C LEU A 68 -2.44 19.66 -3.77
N ASP A 69 -1.73 18.82 -4.50
CA ASP A 69 -1.63 18.92 -5.94
C ASP A 69 -2.92 18.44 -6.64
N ASP A 70 -2.94 18.51 -7.97
CA ASP A 70 -4.12 18.15 -8.76
C ASP A 70 -4.50 16.67 -8.63
N ASN A 71 -3.51 15.77 -8.52
CA ASN A 71 -3.72 14.33 -8.45
C ASN A 71 -4.14 13.89 -7.05
N GLU A 72 -3.52 14.47 -6.01
CA GLU A 72 -3.89 14.29 -4.61
C GLU A 72 -5.32 14.80 -4.37
N ARG A 73 -5.65 16.02 -4.84
CA ARG A 73 -7.01 16.56 -4.77
C ARG A 73 -8.01 15.65 -5.49
N LYS A 74 -7.65 15.17 -6.69
CA LYS A 74 -8.50 14.26 -7.46
C LYS A 74 -8.78 12.97 -6.69
N PHE A 75 -7.76 12.37 -6.07
CA PHE A 75 -7.93 11.18 -5.24
C PHE A 75 -8.93 11.39 -4.10
N VAL A 76 -8.76 12.45 -3.31
CA VAL A 76 -9.67 12.76 -2.19
C VAL A 76 -11.10 13.02 -2.68
N ALA A 77 -11.25 13.81 -3.74
CA ALA A 77 -12.56 14.13 -4.30
C ALA A 77 -13.28 12.88 -4.83
N ASP A 78 -12.57 12.02 -5.56
CA ASP A 78 -13.13 10.80 -6.14
C ASP A 78 -13.46 9.77 -5.05
N LEU A 79 -12.65 9.65 -3.99
CA LEU A 79 -12.97 8.82 -2.83
C LEU A 79 -14.29 9.25 -2.19
N VAL A 80 -14.46 10.55 -1.93
CA VAL A 80 -15.69 11.08 -1.33
C VAL A 80 -16.89 10.87 -2.25
N ARG A 81 -16.78 11.23 -3.53
CA ARG A 81 -17.86 11.02 -4.51
C ARG A 81 -18.23 9.56 -4.65
N ARG A 82 -17.25 8.66 -4.56
CA ARG A 82 -17.49 7.22 -4.70
C ARG A 82 -18.26 6.65 -3.51
N LEU A 83 -17.98 7.12 -2.30
CA LEU A 83 -18.66 6.66 -1.08
C LEU A 83 -20.00 7.37 -0.86
N TYR A 84 -20.14 8.59 -1.36
CA TYR A 84 -21.33 9.44 -1.20
C TYR A 84 -21.77 10.05 -2.53
N PRO A 85 -22.26 9.25 -3.48
CA PRO A 85 -22.66 9.73 -4.81
C PRO A 85 -23.85 10.70 -4.77
N ASP A 86 -24.64 10.68 -3.70
CA ASP A 86 -25.75 11.59 -3.42
C ASP A 86 -25.31 12.89 -2.73
N GLY A 87 -24.03 13.05 -2.42
CA GLY A 87 -23.48 14.21 -1.72
C GLY A 87 -23.73 14.24 -0.22
N SER A 88 -24.18 13.13 0.39
CA SER A 88 -24.49 13.03 1.82
C SER A 88 -23.25 12.83 2.73
N ALA A 89 -22.05 13.12 2.21
CA ALA A 89 -20.80 12.95 2.95
C ALA A 89 -20.80 13.71 4.29
N PRO A 90 -20.27 13.11 5.38
CA PRO A 90 -20.29 13.71 6.70
C PRO A 90 -19.43 14.97 6.73
N ARG A 91 -19.99 16.07 7.20
CA ARG A 91 -19.29 17.36 7.28
C ARG A 91 -18.70 17.68 8.64
N ALA A 92 -19.04 16.89 9.66
CA ALA A 92 -18.52 17.08 11.00
C ALA A 92 -17.03 16.71 11.05
N LEU A 93 -16.23 17.54 11.73
CA LEU A 93 -14.80 17.30 11.92
C LEU A 93 -14.57 15.96 12.62
N GLY A 94 -13.67 15.14 12.06
CA GLY A 94 -13.32 13.82 12.61
C GLY A 94 -14.36 12.72 12.37
N ALA A 95 -15.49 13.03 11.73
CA ALA A 95 -16.46 11.98 11.36
C ALA A 95 -15.88 11.10 10.23
N PRO A 96 -15.86 9.76 10.40
CA PRO A 96 -15.34 8.86 9.38
C PRO A 96 -16.24 8.83 8.15
N LEU A 97 -15.63 8.57 6.99
CA LEU A 97 -16.37 8.11 5.82
C LEU A 97 -16.90 6.69 6.10
N LYS A 98 -18.05 6.36 5.53
CA LYS A 98 -18.66 5.03 5.63
C LYS A 98 -18.50 4.29 4.32
N TRP A 99 -18.06 3.04 4.41
CA TRP A 99 -17.95 2.13 3.28
C TRP A 99 -18.55 0.77 3.67
N GLY A 100 -19.85 0.59 3.40
CA GLY A 100 -20.60 -0.54 3.95
C GLY A 100 -20.61 -0.48 5.48
N SER A 101 -20.23 -1.58 6.14
CA SER A 101 -20.02 -1.66 7.60
C SER A 101 -18.70 -1.03 8.08
N ARG A 102 -17.80 -0.65 7.17
CA ARG A 102 -16.46 -0.14 7.50
C ARG A 102 -16.45 1.37 7.70
N GLU A 103 -15.55 1.81 8.56
CA GLU A 103 -15.23 3.22 8.79
C GLU A 103 -13.89 3.55 8.14
N ILE A 104 -13.79 4.68 7.44
CA ILE A 104 -12.53 5.14 6.84
C ILE A 104 -12.21 6.53 7.38
N HIS A 105 -11.08 6.63 8.06
CA HIS A 105 -10.45 7.90 8.41
C HIS A 105 -9.31 8.18 7.43
N LEU A 106 -9.29 9.38 6.88
CA LEU A 106 -8.25 9.85 5.97
C LEU A 106 -7.28 10.76 6.73
N ARG A 107 -5.98 10.60 6.49
CA ARG A 107 -4.97 11.53 7.00
C ARG A 107 -3.94 11.77 5.90
N ARG A 108 -3.69 13.04 5.59
CA ARG A 108 -2.51 13.45 4.83
C ARG A 108 -1.26 13.28 5.69
N ASN A 109 -0.22 12.71 5.10
CA ASN A 109 1.08 12.50 5.71
C ASN A 109 2.06 13.55 5.15
N LEU A 110 2.49 14.49 6.00
CA LEU A 110 3.26 15.65 5.55
C LEU A 110 4.76 15.30 5.48
N ASP A 111 5.39 15.44 4.33
CA ASP A 111 6.84 15.17 4.22
C ASP A 111 7.65 16.01 5.23
N LYS A 112 8.67 15.38 5.84
CA LYS A 112 9.62 15.97 6.80
C LYS A 112 9.02 16.51 8.11
N ASP A 113 7.74 16.29 8.39
CA ASP A 113 7.20 16.56 9.72
C ASP A 113 7.65 15.45 10.72
N PRO A 114 8.03 15.79 11.98
CA PRO A 114 8.45 14.80 12.97
C PRO A 114 7.41 13.72 13.29
N GLY A 115 6.12 14.01 13.09
CA GLY A 115 5.00 13.08 13.32
C GLY A 115 4.56 12.32 12.07
N SER A 116 5.32 12.40 10.98
CA SER A 116 4.98 11.73 9.73
C SER A 116 5.50 10.31 9.65
N PHE A 117 4.68 9.49 9.01
CA PHE A 117 5.01 8.10 8.76
C PHE A 117 5.98 8.01 7.59
N ARG A 118 7.08 7.29 7.79
CA ARG A 118 8.13 7.13 6.78
C ARG A 118 8.60 5.70 6.72
N LEU A 119 8.91 5.28 5.52
CA LEU A 119 9.31 3.94 5.16
C LEU A 119 10.72 4.00 4.59
N ARG A 120 11.49 2.94 4.78
CA ARG A 120 12.81 2.79 4.18
C ARG A 120 13.06 1.31 3.93
N VAL A 121 13.61 1.03 2.77
CA VAL A 121 14.15 -0.29 2.43
C VAL A 121 15.67 -0.15 2.32
N ASP A 122 16.40 -1.08 2.92
CA ASP A 122 17.87 -1.06 2.96
C ASP A 122 18.44 0.33 3.35
N ASP A 123 19.44 0.79 2.60
CA ASP A 123 20.06 2.10 2.72
C ASP A 123 19.43 3.17 1.81
N SER A 124 18.22 2.95 1.28
CA SER A 124 17.55 3.90 0.37
C SER A 124 17.24 5.26 1.01
N ASP A 125 16.77 6.22 0.21
CA ASP A 125 16.15 7.43 0.78
C ASP A 125 14.86 7.09 1.54
N TRP A 126 14.47 7.98 2.47
CA TRP A 126 13.18 7.89 3.16
C TRP A 126 12.02 8.12 2.20
N TYR A 127 11.04 7.24 2.27
CA TYR A 127 9.80 7.30 1.52
C TYR A 127 8.63 7.71 2.42
N TYR A 128 7.87 8.70 1.98
CA TYR A 128 6.68 9.22 2.66
C TYR A 128 5.49 9.02 1.72
N PRO A 129 4.57 8.08 2.01
CA PRO A 129 3.31 7.99 1.28
C PRO A 129 2.48 9.27 1.53
N ASP A 130 1.76 9.78 0.54
CA ASP A 130 1.01 11.05 0.68
C ASP A 130 -0.20 10.93 1.64
N PHE A 131 -0.86 9.77 1.66
CA PHE A 131 -2.05 9.52 2.48
C PHE A 131 -1.97 8.24 3.30
N ILE A 132 -2.61 8.30 4.46
CA ILE A 132 -2.91 7.17 5.33
C ILE A 132 -4.44 7.06 5.44
N LEU A 133 -4.97 5.92 5.05
CA LEU A 133 -6.37 5.54 5.21
C LEU A 133 -6.44 4.54 6.37
N TRP A 134 -7.00 4.96 7.50
CA TRP A 134 -7.30 4.04 8.59
C TRP A 134 -8.69 3.46 8.39
N ILE A 135 -8.75 2.19 8.01
CA ILE A 135 -9.98 1.44 7.75
C ILE A 135 -10.26 0.56 8.96
N ILE A 136 -11.44 0.72 9.55
CA ILE A 136 -11.91 -0.05 10.70
C ILE A 136 -13.10 -0.91 10.25
N ASP A 137 -12.90 -2.22 10.28
CA ASP A 137 -13.93 -3.23 10.07
C ASP A 137 -14.28 -3.85 11.43
N ARG A 138 -15.40 -3.43 12.02
CA ARG A 138 -15.82 -3.91 13.35
C ARG A 138 -16.44 -5.31 13.31
N GLU A 139 -16.93 -5.71 12.13
CA GLU A 139 -17.59 -7.00 11.93
C GLU A 139 -16.55 -8.12 11.93
N GLU A 140 -15.49 -7.94 11.14
CA GLU A 140 -14.36 -8.88 11.08
C GLU A 140 -13.28 -8.59 12.15
N ARG A 141 -13.45 -7.51 12.91
CA ARG A 141 -12.46 -6.98 13.88
C ARG A 141 -11.08 -6.74 13.25
N ILE A 142 -11.06 -6.14 12.05
CA ILE A 142 -9.83 -5.83 11.32
C ILE A 142 -9.61 -4.32 11.27
N GLN A 143 -8.42 -3.87 11.64
CA GLN A 143 -7.92 -2.52 11.38
C GLN A 143 -6.82 -2.56 10.33
N THR A 144 -6.96 -1.70 9.31
CA THR A 144 -5.98 -1.56 8.23
C THR A 144 -5.44 -0.14 8.21
N PHE A 145 -4.12 0.01 8.27
CA PHE A 145 -3.44 1.24 7.89
C PHE A 145 -3.04 1.16 6.41
N GLY A 146 -3.81 1.82 5.57
CA GLY A 146 -3.61 1.85 4.13
C GLY A 146 -2.78 3.04 3.68
N PHE A 147 -1.61 2.82 3.10
CA PHE A 147 -0.83 3.87 2.45
C PHE A 147 -1.27 4.04 1.01
N VAL A 148 -1.58 5.28 0.62
CA VAL A 148 -1.93 5.62 -0.76
C VAL A 148 -1.07 6.80 -1.20
N ASP A 149 -0.38 6.63 -2.32
CA ASP A 149 0.58 7.60 -2.83
C ASP A 149 0.33 7.85 -4.34
N PRO A 150 -0.39 8.93 -4.68
CA PRO A 150 -0.55 9.39 -6.07
C PRO A 150 0.79 9.81 -6.68
N LYS A 151 1.39 8.96 -7.52
CA LYS A 151 2.71 9.20 -8.12
C LYS A 151 2.73 9.17 -9.64
N GLY A 152 3.52 10.07 -10.22
CA GLY A 152 3.93 9.96 -11.63
C GLY A 152 5.01 8.91 -11.81
N LEU A 153 4.63 7.62 -11.84
CA LEU A 153 5.59 6.50 -11.90
C LEU A 153 6.55 6.56 -13.09
N TYR A 154 6.16 7.19 -14.21
CA TYR A 154 7.05 7.39 -15.35
C TYR A 154 8.33 8.16 -14.97
N SER A 155 8.21 9.28 -14.25
CA SER A 155 9.33 10.17 -13.92
C SER A 155 9.86 10.01 -12.50
N GLN A 156 9.01 9.63 -11.54
CA GLN A 156 9.34 9.69 -10.11
C GLN A 156 9.80 8.35 -9.51
N VAL A 157 9.83 7.29 -10.32
CA VAL A 157 10.21 5.92 -9.95
C VAL A 157 11.22 5.41 -10.98
N PRO A 158 12.45 5.98 -11.05
CA PRO A 158 13.44 5.63 -12.06
C PRO A 158 13.92 4.17 -11.95
N GLY A 159 13.90 3.56 -10.76
CA GLY A 159 14.30 2.17 -10.55
C GLY A 159 13.28 1.13 -11.04
N GLY A 160 12.09 1.56 -11.46
CA GLY A 160 11.02 0.63 -11.87
C GLY A 160 10.60 -0.27 -10.70
N TRP A 161 10.59 -1.58 -10.92
CA TRP A 161 10.24 -2.57 -9.88
C TRP A 161 11.19 -2.57 -8.68
N GLY A 162 12.47 -2.22 -8.87
CA GLY A 162 13.46 -2.14 -7.78
C GLY A 162 13.53 -0.77 -7.10
N ASP A 163 12.68 0.18 -7.49
CA ASP A 163 12.68 1.50 -6.89
C ASP A 163 12.20 1.43 -5.44
N HIS A 164 12.94 2.10 -4.55
CA HIS A 164 12.66 2.09 -3.11
C HIS A 164 11.22 2.51 -2.76
N LYS A 165 10.58 3.40 -3.54
CA LYS A 165 9.18 3.79 -3.27
C LYS A 165 8.21 2.65 -3.54
N LEU A 166 8.46 1.87 -4.61
CA LEU A 166 7.63 0.73 -4.97
C LEU A 166 7.83 -0.40 -3.97
N VAL A 167 9.08 -0.77 -3.69
CA VAL A 167 9.38 -1.81 -2.70
C VAL A 167 8.90 -1.40 -1.31
N SER A 168 9.06 -0.13 -0.92
CA SER A 168 8.51 0.37 0.35
C SER A 168 6.99 0.32 0.40
N THR A 169 6.30 0.47 -0.73
CA THR A 169 4.83 0.38 -0.77
C THR A 169 4.35 -1.07 -0.71
N ALA A 170 5.03 -1.98 -1.42
CA ALA A 170 4.59 -3.36 -1.57
C ALA A 170 5.07 -4.28 -0.44
N TYR A 171 6.31 -4.12 0.03
CA TYR A 171 6.99 -5.10 0.88
C TYR A 171 7.19 -4.64 2.34
N ILE A 172 7.66 -3.40 2.56
CA ILE A 172 7.95 -2.90 3.91
C ILE A 172 6.75 -2.94 4.89
N PRO A 173 5.47 -2.81 4.46
CA PRO A 173 4.34 -3.04 5.36
C PRO A 173 4.40 -4.37 6.12
N PHE A 174 4.79 -5.46 5.43
CA PHE A 174 4.91 -6.79 6.04
C PHE A 174 6.10 -6.89 6.99
N VAL A 175 7.20 -6.21 6.69
CA VAL A 175 8.37 -6.12 7.58
C VAL A 175 7.98 -5.42 8.89
N ILE A 176 7.24 -4.32 8.80
CA ILE A 176 6.77 -3.59 9.99
C ILE A 176 5.81 -4.44 10.82
N GLU A 177 4.86 -5.13 10.19
CA GLU A 177 3.96 -6.06 10.88
C GLU A 177 4.71 -7.13 11.67
N GLN A 178 5.76 -7.71 11.07
CA GLN A 178 6.61 -8.69 11.71
C GLN A 178 7.36 -8.10 12.92
N GLN A 179 7.99 -6.93 12.75
CA GLN A 179 8.80 -6.28 13.79
C GLN A 179 7.97 -5.80 14.98
N LEU A 180 6.72 -5.40 14.75
CA LEU A 180 5.81 -5.00 15.82
C LEU A 180 5.33 -6.20 16.66
N GLY A 181 5.82 -7.41 16.40
CA GLY A 181 5.37 -8.63 17.08
C GLY A 181 3.92 -8.98 16.75
N VAL A 182 3.34 -8.32 15.74
CA VAL A 182 2.01 -8.63 15.20
C VAL A 182 2.12 -9.74 14.15
N ALA A 183 3.17 -10.56 14.21
CA ALA A 183 3.29 -11.79 13.45
C ALA A 183 2.23 -12.79 13.97
N GLY A 184 1.08 -12.81 13.31
CA GLY A 184 -0.16 -13.46 13.79
C GLY A 184 -1.37 -12.52 13.71
N ARG A 185 -1.12 -11.23 13.50
CA ARG A 185 -2.10 -10.21 13.17
C ARG A 185 -3.15 -10.06 14.27
N ILE A 186 -2.79 -10.09 15.55
CA ILE A 186 -3.74 -9.85 16.66
C ILE A 186 -3.15 -8.85 17.66
N ILE A 187 -3.92 -7.81 17.99
CA ILE A 187 -3.63 -6.81 19.02
C ILE A 187 -4.82 -6.68 19.96
N ASP A 188 -4.58 -6.46 21.25
CA ASP A 188 -5.64 -6.11 22.20
C ASP A 188 -5.89 -4.61 22.15
N ILE A 189 -7.13 -4.22 21.85
CA ILE A 189 -7.58 -2.84 21.98
C ILE A 189 -8.81 -2.82 22.88
N GLY A 190 -8.60 -2.42 24.13
CA GLY A 190 -9.68 -2.25 25.10
C GLY A 190 -10.30 -3.57 25.56
N GLY A 191 -9.52 -4.65 25.63
CA GLY A 191 -9.99 -5.99 26.01
C GLY A 191 -10.63 -6.78 24.88
N GLU A 192 -10.56 -6.28 23.64
CA GLU A 192 -10.97 -7.00 22.44
C GLU A 192 -9.76 -7.33 21.58
N GLU A 193 -9.74 -8.54 21.03
CA GLU A 193 -8.75 -8.95 20.04
C GLU A 193 -9.11 -8.41 18.66
N TRP A 194 -8.19 -7.65 18.08
CA TRP A 194 -8.30 -7.05 16.75
C TRP A 194 -7.20 -7.54 15.85
N GLN A 195 -7.53 -7.77 14.59
CA GLN A 195 -6.53 -7.96 13.57
C GLN A 195 -5.99 -6.64 13.05
N PHE A 196 -4.66 -6.46 13.10
CA PHE A 196 -4.01 -5.28 12.56
C PHE A 196 -3.16 -5.62 11.34
N ARG A 197 -3.26 -4.77 10.31
CA ARG A 197 -2.45 -4.85 9.12
C ARG A 197 -2.16 -3.48 8.52
N ILE A 198 -1.13 -3.43 7.69
CA ILE A 198 -0.61 -2.30 6.95
C ILE A 198 -0.56 -2.73 5.48
N ARG A 199 -1.10 -1.92 4.58
CA ARG A 199 -1.12 -2.23 3.14
C ARG A 199 -0.80 -0.97 2.36
N GLY A 200 0.01 -1.09 1.31
CA GLY A 200 0.34 0.05 0.45
C GLY A 200 -0.28 -0.06 -0.94
N VAL A 201 -0.58 1.07 -1.56
CA VAL A 201 -0.98 1.17 -2.96
C VAL A 201 -0.32 2.40 -3.59
N LEU A 202 0.41 2.19 -4.70
CA LEU A 202 0.88 3.26 -5.56
C LEU A 202 -0.24 3.60 -6.55
N LEU A 203 -0.72 4.84 -6.51
CA LEU A 203 -1.71 5.34 -7.45
C LEU A 203 -0.99 6.04 -8.61
N SER A 204 -0.81 5.36 -9.73
CA SER A 204 -0.15 5.92 -10.91
C SER A 204 -0.97 7.05 -11.51
N THR A 205 -0.38 8.24 -11.56
CA THR A 205 -0.87 9.41 -12.31
C THR A 205 -0.32 9.45 -13.74
N SER A 206 0.65 8.57 -14.06
CA SER A 206 1.09 8.29 -15.43
C SER A 206 0.15 7.29 -16.10
N SER A 207 -0.04 7.41 -17.42
CA SER A 207 -0.95 6.54 -18.16
C SER A 207 -0.39 5.13 -18.33
N TRP A 208 -1.27 4.16 -18.51
CA TRP A 208 -0.88 2.79 -18.84
C TRP A 208 -0.02 2.72 -20.10
N ASP A 209 -0.36 3.51 -21.11
CA ASP A 209 0.38 3.58 -22.37
C ASP A 209 1.81 4.05 -22.19
N GLN A 210 2.05 5.00 -21.28
CA GLN A 210 3.40 5.45 -20.95
C GLN A 210 4.19 4.37 -20.22
N LEU A 211 3.56 3.72 -19.21
CA LEU A 211 4.24 2.75 -18.35
C LEU A 211 4.58 1.45 -19.08
N ARG A 212 3.68 0.91 -19.90
CA ARG A 212 3.89 -0.36 -20.61
C ARG A 212 5.05 -0.35 -21.60
N GLN A 213 5.50 0.84 -22.00
CA GLN A 213 6.64 1.02 -22.90
C GLN A 213 7.99 1.07 -22.17
N GLN A 214 7.99 1.24 -20.85
CA GLN A 214 9.23 1.42 -20.07
C GLN A 214 9.91 0.08 -19.79
N ALA A 215 11.19 -0.02 -20.16
CA ALA A 215 12.02 -1.20 -19.88
C ALA A 215 12.08 -1.53 -18.38
N LYS A 216 12.14 -0.50 -17.51
CA LYS A 216 12.18 -0.65 -16.05
C LYS A 216 10.94 -1.32 -15.42
N PHE A 217 9.84 -1.42 -16.16
CA PHE A 217 8.63 -2.13 -15.72
C PHE A 217 8.42 -3.47 -16.45
N LYS A 218 9.37 -3.90 -17.28
CA LYS A 218 9.37 -5.24 -17.87
C LYS A 218 9.78 -6.28 -16.84
N VAL A 219 9.35 -7.50 -17.08
CA VAL A 219 9.63 -8.69 -16.28
C VAL A 219 10.17 -9.76 -17.21
N SER A 220 11.12 -10.58 -16.76
CA SER A 220 11.66 -11.65 -17.61
C SER A 220 10.73 -12.86 -17.56
N ASP A 221 10.39 -13.43 -18.71
CA ASP A 221 9.61 -14.68 -18.75
C ASP A 221 10.47 -15.93 -18.49
N ALA A 222 9.85 -17.12 -18.54
CA ALA A 222 10.54 -18.40 -18.38
C ALA A 222 11.66 -18.64 -19.41
N ALA A 223 11.54 -18.06 -20.61
CA ALA A 223 12.57 -18.12 -21.65
C ALA A 223 13.65 -17.04 -21.46
N GLY A 224 13.49 -16.16 -20.47
CA GLY A 224 14.40 -15.06 -20.21
C GLY A 224 14.19 -13.83 -21.09
N SER A 225 13.08 -13.76 -21.82
CA SER A 225 12.73 -12.64 -22.68
C SER A 225 11.94 -11.58 -21.90
N ASP A 226 12.06 -10.33 -22.31
CA ASP A 226 11.31 -9.23 -21.69
C ASP A 226 9.81 -9.34 -22.02
N ALA A 227 9.01 -9.59 -20.99
CA ALA A 227 7.56 -9.56 -21.04
C ALA A 227 7.01 -8.26 -20.43
N THR A 228 5.88 -7.82 -20.95
CA THR A 228 5.15 -6.66 -20.42
C THR A 228 4.07 -7.17 -19.48
N PRO A 229 4.07 -6.78 -18.19
CA PRO A 229 2.99 -7.13 -17.28
C PRO A 229 1.64 -6.66 -17.85
N THR A 230 0.55 -7.34 -17.53
CA THR A 230 -0.79 -6.83 -17.82
C THR A 230 -1.17 -5.76 -16.81
N LYS A 231 -2.21 -4.95 -17.09
CA LYS A 231 -2.73 -3.97 -16.11
C LYS A 231 -3.20 -4.65 -14.82
N ASP A 232 -3.78 -5.85 -14.93
CA ASP A 232 -4.16 -6.66 -13.78
C ASP A 232 -2.93 -7.12 -12.98
N ALA A 233 -1.84 -7.51 -13.65
CA ALA A 233 -0.58 -7.81 -12.98
C ALA A 233 -0.03 -6.60 -12.23
N MET A 234 -0.02 -5.41 -12.86
CA MET A 234 0.36 -4.17 -12.18
C MET A 234 -0.46 -3.93 -10.91
N ARG A 235 -1.79 -4.16 -10.97
CA ARG A 235 -2.69 -4.07 -9.81
C ARG A 235 -2.34 -5.06 -8.72
N ARG A 236 -2.05 -6.32 -9.06
CA ARG A 236 -1.57 -7.31 -8.07
C ARG A 236 -0.24 -6.89 -7.44
N GLY A 237 0.63 -6.24 -8.21
CA GLY A 237 1.84 -5.57 -7.71
C GLY A 237 1.58 -4.23 -7.00
N ARG A 238 0.34 -3.97 -6.57
CA ARG A 238 -0.09 -2.78 -5.82
C ARG A 238 0.04 -1.44 -6.57
N ILE A 239 0.02 -1.47 -7.90
CA ILE A 239 -0.06 -0.28 -8.75
C ILE A 239 -1.46 -0.17 -9.37
N VAL A 240 -2.19 0.88 -9.01
CA VAL A 240 -3.49 1.22 -9.61
C VAL A 240 -3.35 2.47 -10.48
N PHE A 241 -4.05 2.56 -11.60
CA PHE A 241 -3.96 3.71 -12.49
C PHE A 241 -5.13 4.67 -12.23
N GLN A 242 -4.83 5.95 -11.96
CA GLN A 242 -5.85 6.96 -11.65
C GLN A 242 -6.76 7.30 -12.85
N GLU A 243 -6.33 6.95 -14.07
CA GLU A 243 -7.13 7.04 -15.29
C GLU A 243 -8.23 5.98 -15.39
N ASP A 244 -8.17 4.91 -14.59
CA ASP A 244 -9.12 3.79 -14.69
C ASP A 244 -10.49 4.15 -14.12
N VAL A 245 -11.53 3.68 -14.82
CA VAL A 245 -12.88 3.67 -14.26
C VAL A 245 -12.89 2.72 -13.05
N GLY A 246 -13.36 3.23 -11.91
CA GLY A 246 -13.43 2.45 -10.67
C GLY A 246 -12.08 2.23 -9.96
N TYR A 247 -11.08 3.08 -10.21
CA TYR A 247 -9.78 2.97 -9.55
C TYR A 247 -9.87 3.09 -8.02
N ILE A 248 -10.85 3.82 -7.48
CA ILE A 248 -11.07 3.95 -6.04
C ILE A 248 -11.41 2.58 -5.44
N GLU A 249 -12.28 1.80 -6.08
CA GLU A 249 -12.61 0.45 -5.63
C GLU A 249 -11.41 -0.48 -5.69
N GLN A 250 -10.57 -0.35 -6.73
CA GLN A 250 -9.34 -1.12 -6.83
C GLN A 250 -8.38 -0.78 -5.68
N VAL A 251 -8.22 0.50 -5.34
CA VAL A 251 -7.42 0.94 -4.17
C VAL A 251 -8.00 0.33 -2.89
N LEU A 252 -9.30 0.52 -2.64
CA LEU A 252 -9.95 0.03 -1.42
C LEU A 252 -9.87 -1.50 -1.30
N ASP A 253 -10.04 -2.23 -2.40
CA ASP A 253 -9.90 -3.69 -2.43
C ASP A 253 -8.48 -4.14 -2.08
N LEU A 254 -7.45 -3.51 -2.64
CA LEU A 254 -6.04 -3.83 -2.32
C LEU A 254 -5.64 -3.49 -0.87
N LEU A 255 -6.37 -2.60 -0.22
CA LEU A 255 -6.19 -2.29 1.18
C LEU A 255 -6.87 -3.32 2.10
N VAL A 256 -8.01 -3.90 1.69
CA VAL A 256 -8.77 -4.81 2.57
C VAL A 256 -8.70 -6.29 2.21
N LYS A 257 -8.12 -6.66 1.07
CA LYS A 257 -7.95 -8.06 0.65
C LYS A 257 -6.47 -8.34 0.42
N ASP A 258 -6.02 -9.46 0.96
CA ASP A 258 -4.70 -9.99 0.66
C ASP A 258 -4.78 -10.84 -0.60
N SER A 259 -3.85 -10.59 -1.53
CA SER A 259 -3.62 -11.37 -2.73
C SER A 259 -2.51 -12.41 -2.52
N GLU A 260 -2.29 -13.28 -3.50
CA GLU A 260 -1.15 -14.21 -3.46
C GLU A 260 0.20 -13.47 -3.37
N VAL A 261 0.30 -12.28 -3.99
CA VAL A 261 1.49 -11.42 -3.87
C VAL A 261 1.75 -11.05 -2.41
N ASP A 262 0.69 -10.74 -1.67
CA ASP A 262 0.78 -10.32 -0.28
C ASP A 262 1.22 -11.47 0.62
N VAL A 263 0.66 -12.66 0.39
CA VAL A 263 1.05 -13.88 1.11
C VAL A 263 2.53 -14.19 0.89
N MET A 264 3.02 -14.03 -0.35
CA MET A 264 4.42 -14.27 -0.68
C MET A 264 5.36 -13.23 -0.09
N LEU A 265 4.99 -11.94 -0.14
CA LEU A 265 5.79 -10.87 0.45
C LEU A 265 5.80 -10.91 1.98
N GLU A 266 4.69 -11.30 2.61
CA GLU A 266 4.62 -11.58 4.05
C GLU A 266 5.60 -12.71 4.43
N ARG A 267 5.56 -13.83 3.71
CA ARG A 267 6.48 -14.95 3.95
C ARG A 267 7.93 -14.59 3.65
N ALA A 268 8.19 -13.78 2.64
CA ALA A 268 9.51 -13.23 2.34
C ALA A 268 10.02 -12.39 3.51
N ALA A 269 9.18 -11.53 4.08
CA ALA A 269 9.52 -10.72 5.25
C ALA A 269 9.84 -11.58 6.47
N VAL A 270 9.03 -12.62 6.73
CA VAL A 270 9.32 -13.58 7.80
C VAL A 270 10.64 -14.30 7.56
N LEU A 271 10.89 -14.79 6.35
CA LEU A 271 12.13 -15.49 6.01
C LEU A 271 13.37 -14.60 6.23
N PHE A 272 13.30 -13.35 5.79
CA PHE A 272 14.45 -12.44 5.79
C PHE A 272 14.72 -11.82 7.18
N HIS A 273 13.67 -11.60 7.98
CA HIS A 273 13.77 -10.87 9.26
C HIS A 273 13.62 -11.75 10.52
N SER A 274 13.54 -13.07 10.37
CA SER A 274 13.57 -13.99 11.52
C SER A 274 15.00 -14.37 11.90
N ASP A 275 15.29 -14.43 13.20
CA ASP A 275 16.61 -14.85 13.73
C ASP A 275 17.04 -16.24 13.26
N ALA A 276 16.05 -17.13 13.05
CA ALA A 276 16.23 -18.43 12.41
C ALA A 276 15.23 -18.54 11.25
N PRO A 277 15.69 -18.91 10.04
CA PRO A 277 14.80 -19.14 8.90
C PRO A 277 13.71 -20.16 9.29
N PRO A 278 12.42 -19.87 9.04
CA PRO A 278 11.35 -20.82 9.33
C PRO A 278 11.54 -22.11 8.52
N GLN A 279 11.06 -23.24 9.03
CA GLN A 279 11.02 -24.46 8.21
C GLN A 279 9.95 -24.30 7.12
N PRO A 280 10.23 -24.68 5.87
CA PRO A 280 9.23 -24.61 4.81
C PRO A 280 8.03 -25.49 5.09
N ARG A 281 6.83 -24.94 4.85
CA ARG A 281 5.56 -25.63 5.07
C ARG A 281 4.90 -26.07 3.77
N ASP A 282 5.16 -25.37 2.68
CA ASP A 282 4.58 -25.61 1.37
C ASP A 282 5.55 -25.18 0.23
N HIS A 283 5.09 -25.28 -1.02
CA HIS A 283 5.88 -24.90 -2.21
C HIS A 283 6.28 -23.41 -2.24
N ARG A 284 5.52 -22.52 -1.58
CA ARG A 284 5.83 -21.08 -1.53
C ARG A 284 7.05 -20.83 -0.66
N ASP A 285 7.06 -21.43 0.54
CA ASP A 285 8.21 -21.33 1.44
C ASP A 285 9.45 -21.97 0.77
N ALA A 286 9.29 -23.14 0.14
CA ALA A 286 10.38 -23.78 -0.58
C ALA A 286 10.98 -22.88 -1.68
N TYR A 287 10.14 -22.25 -2.51
CA TYR A 287 10.58 -21.28 -3.52
C TYR A 287 11.35 -20.10 -2.90
N LEU A 288 10.79 -19.46 -1.86
CA LEU A 288 11.40 -18.30 -1.23
C LEU A 288 12.77 -18.62 -0.63
N HIS A 289 12.90 -19.79 0.00
CA HIS A 289 14.18 -20.22 0.54
C HIS A 289 15.23 -20.51 -0.54
N ILE A 290 14.84 -21.12 -1.66
CA ILE A 290 15.75 -21.38 -2.79
C ILE A 290 16.26 -20.05 -3.33
N GLU A 291 15.36 -19.10 -3.57
CA GLU A 291 15.72 -17.78 -4.11
C GLU A 291 16.59 -16.99 -3.13
N HIS A 292 16.26 -17.01 -1.84
CA HIS A 292 17.05 -16.35 -0.80
C HIS A 292 18.47 -16.93 -0.69
N ARG A 293 18.63 -18.25 -0.83
CA ARG A 293 19.96 -18.91 -0.77
C ARG A 293 20.79 -18.68 -2.02
N ARG A 294 20.20 -18.73 -3.21
CA ARG A 294 20.92 -18.51 -4.48
C ARG A 294 21.47 -17.10 -4.61
N HIS A 295 20.71 -16.15 -4.10
CA HIS A 295 20.99 -14.74 -4.24
C HIS A 295 20.88 -14.08 -2.87
N PRO A 296 21.92 -14.23 -2.02
CA PRO A 296 21.97 -13.54 -0.73
C PRO A 296 22.21 -12.05 -1.00
N GLU A 297 21.13 -11.35 -1.30
CA GLU A 297 21.10 -9.93 -1.64
C GLU A 297 20.39 -9.13 -0.54
N SER A 298 20.25 -7.82 -0.75
CA SER A 298 19.51 -6.96 0.18
C SER A 298 18.01 -7.32 0.18
N HIS A 299 17.30 -7.03 1.27
CA HIS A 299 15.87 -7.38 1.35
C HIS A 299 15.04 -6.68 0.27
N GLY A 300 15.45 -5.49 -0.17
CA GLY A 300 14.81 -4.79 -1.27
C GLY A 300 14.94 -5.50 -2.61
N SER A 301 16.14 -5.99 -2.96
CA SER A 301 16.35 -6.73 -4.21
C SER A 301 15.66 -8.10 -4.19
N PHE A 302 15.64 -8.76 -3.01
CA PHE A 302 14.90 -10.00 -2.84
C PHE A 302 13.39 -9.79 -3.05
N ALA A 303 12.82 -8.75 -2.42
CA ALA A 303 11.42 -8.39 -2.60
C ALA A 303 11.08 -7.99 -4.05
N GLU A 304 11.96 -7.26 -4.74
CA GLU A 304 11.80 -6.96 -6.17
C GLU A 304 11.68 -8.25 -6.99
N ARG A 305 12.61 -9.20 -6.80
CA ARG A 305 12.60 -10.45 -7.58
C ARG A 305 11.33 -11.24 -7.33
N VAL A 306 10.99 -11.48 -6.06
CA VAL A 306 9.76 -12.20 -5.68
C VAL A 306 8.54 -11.54 -6.31
N LEU A 307 8.45 -10.21 -6.23
CA LEU A 307 7.36 -9.46 -6.84
C LEU A 307 7.30 -9.69 -8.35
N LYS A 308 8.41 -9.56 -9.09
CA LYS A 308 8.44 -9.72 -10.56
C LYS A 308 8.01 -11.11 -11.00
N ASP A 309 8.43 -12.15 -10.28
CA ASP A 309 8.04 -13.53 -10.55
C ASP A 309 6.51 -13.72 -10.41
N LEU A 310 5.91 -13.07 -9.41
CA LEU A 310 4.46 -13.12 -9.13
C LEU A 310 3.59 -12.28 -10.10
N LEU A 311 4.22 -11.40 -10.89
CA LEU A 311 3.49 -10.66 -11.92
C LEU A 311 3.18 -11.51 -13.15
N LEU A 312 4.01 -12.54 -13.39
CA LEU A 312 3.84 -13.46 -14.52
C LEU A 312 3.17 -14.78 -14.14
N CYS A 313 3.29 -15.22 -12.89
CA CYS A 313 2.61 -16.40 -12.35
C CYS A 313 1.77 -16.06 -11.12
N THR A 314 0.58 -16.66 -11.00
CA THR A 314 -0.32 -16.43 -9.86
C THR A 314 -0.64 -17.67 -9.04
N ASP A 315 -0.15 -18.85 -9.44
CA ASP A 315 -0.36 -20.08 -8.70
C ASP A 315 0.99 -20.62 -8.23
N PHE A 316 1.32 -20.44 -6.95
CA PHE A 316 2.47 -21.08 -6.31
C PHE A 316 2.04 -22.20 -5.35
N SER A 317 0.75 -22.58 -5.40
CA SER A 317 0.21 -23.64 -4.56
C SER A 317 0.58 -25.05 -5.04
N THR A 318 1.00 -25.16 -6.30
CA THR A 318 1.41 -26.42 -6.93
C THR A 318 2.85 -26.32 -7.46
N LEU A 319 3.50 -27.48 -7.60
CA LEU A 319 4.81 -27.59 -8.24
C LEU A 319 4.77 -27.03 -9.68
N GLU A 320 3.70 -27.30 -10.44
CA GLU A 320 3.52 -26.86 -11.83
C GLU A 320 3.19 -25.37 -11.95
N GLY A 321 2.42 -24.82 -11.02
CA GLY A 321 2.19 -23.39 -10.95
C GLY A 321 3.48 -22.65 -10.59
N ALA A 322 4.21 -23.15 -9.59
CA ALA A 322 5.53 -22.65 -9.26
C ALA A 322 6.45 -22.72 -10.50
N ALA A 323 6.38 -23.80 -11.30
CA ALA A 323 7.20 -24.15 -12.50
C ALA A 323 7.21 -23.17 -13.69
N THR A 324 6.44 -22.10 -13.65
CA THR A 324 6.25 -21.21 -14.82
C THR A 324 7.23 -20.05 -14.91
N HIS A 325 8.22 -19.97 -14.00
CA HIS A 325 9.22 -18.89 -13.98
C HIS A 325 10.67 -19.39 -13.93
N ARG A 326 11.66 -18.54 -14.26
CA ARG A 326 13.08 -18.90 -14.34
C ARG A 326 13.62 -19.59 -13.07
N ALA A 327 13.27 -19.08 -11.89
CA ALA A 327 13.61 -19.65 -10.59
C ALA A 327 13.07 -21.08 -10.40
N SER A 328 11.88 -21.33 -10.95
CA SER A 328 11.19 -22.60 -10.84
C SER A 328 11.58 -23.63 -11.90
N ALA A 329 12.14 -23.21 -13.04
CA ALA A 329 12.62 -24.14 -14.05
C ALA A 329 13.71 -25.04 -13.47
N ASP A 330 14.56 -24.49 -12.60
CA ASP A 330 15.56 -25.27 -11.86
C ASP A 330 14.95 -26.06 -10.69
N TYR A 331 13.97 -25.50 -9.96
CA TYR A 331 13.24 -26.25 -8.92
C TYR A 331 12.56 -27.49 -9.50
N VAL A 332 11.96 -27.34 -10.69
CA VAL A 332 11.29 -28.40 -11.44
C VAL A 332 12.29 -29.32 -12.11
N ARG A 333 13.41 -28.82 -12.62
CA ARG A 333 14.51 -29.64 -13.14
C ARG A 333 15.07 -30.52 -12.02
N LEU A 334 15.41 -29.93 -10.88
CA LEU A 334 15.91 -30.66 -9.70
C LEU A 334 14.87 -31.65 -9.14
N ALA A 335 13.57 -31.29 -9.16
CA ALA A 335 12.50 -32.20 -8.76
C ALA A 335 12.24 -33.33 -9.78
N LYS A 336 12.47 -33.11 -11.08
CA LYS A 336 12.31 -34.10 -12.16
C LYS A 336 13.50 -35.04 -12.32
N ASP A 337 14.72 -34.53 -12.10
CA ASP A 337 15.98 -35.28 -12.29
C ASP A 337 16.31 -36.20 -11.11
N ASP A 338 15.54 -36.15 -10.03
CA ASP A 338 15.64 -37.07 -8.91
C ASP A 338 14.52 -38.14 -8.98
N PRO A 339 14.86 -39.44 -9.17
CA PRO A 339 13.89 -40.53 -9.28
C PRO A 339 12.99 -40.70 -8.04
N ASP A 340 13.44 -40.26 -6.86
CA ASP A 340 12.69 -40.31 -5.61
C ASP A 340 11.77 -39.09 -5.42
N LEU A 341 12.18 -37.91 -5.91
CA LEU A 341 11.36 -36.69 -5.89
C LEU A 341 10.29 -36.69 -7.00
N GLY A 342 10.62 -37.20 -8.19
CA GLY A 342 9.76 -37.18 -9.38
C GLY A 342 8.63 -38.20 -9.39
N ARG A 343 8.57 -39.14 -8.42
CA ARG A 343 7.52 -40.17 -8.35
C ARG A 343 6.62 -40.13 -7.11
N THR A 344 7.00 -39.45 -6.03
CA THR A 344 6.32 -39.69 -4.73
C THR A 344 6.34 -38.58 -3.68
N CYS A 345 6.73 -37.33 -3.95
CA CYS A 345 6.60 -36.29 -2.93
C CYS A 345 5.71 -35.12 -3.38
N ASN A 346 4.41 -35.25 -3.09
CA ASN A 346 3.49 -34.12 -2.94
C ASN A 346 3.77 -33.31 -1.65
N ASP A 347 4.79 -33.71 -0.87
CA ASP A 347 5.14 -33.10 0.40
C ASP A 347 6.42 -32.24 0.26
N PRO A 348 6.29 -30.92 0.05
CA PRO A 348 7.42 -30.00 -0.04
C PRO A 348 8.31 -30.00 1.21
N VAL A 349 7.81 -30.40 2.38
CA VAL A 349 8.59 -30.46 3.64
C VAL A 349 9.66 -31.55 3.58
N LEU A 350 9.37 -32.68 2.93
CA LEU A 350 10.33 -33.78 2.73
C LEU A 350 11.27 -33.55 1.54
N LEU A 351 10.76 -32.87 0.51
CA LEU A 351 11.46 -32.56 -0.73
C LEU A 351 12.57 -31.51 -0.51
N PHE A 352 12.29 -30.52 0.34
CA PHE A 352 13.09 -29.31 0.46
C PHE A 352 14.51 -29.51 1.04
N PRO A 353 14.74 -30.24 2.14
CA PRO A 353 16.09 -30.50 2.64
C PRO A 353 16.99 -31.18 1.59
N ARG A 354 16.46 -32.13 0.83
CA ARG A 354 17.19 -32.83 -0.24
C ARG A 354 17.52 -31.92 -1.41
N LEU A 355 16.63 -31.00 -1.75
CA LEU A 355 16.85 -29.97 -2.77
C LEU A 355 17.92 -28.97 -2.35
N LEU A 356 17.90 -28.57 -1.08
CA LEU A 356 18.93 -27.69 -0.53
C LEU A 356 20.31 -28.32 -0.58
N ASP A 357 20.44 -29.58 -0.14
CA ASP A 357 21.70 -30.31 -0.17
C ASP A 357 22.28 -30.38 -1.59
N LYS A 358 21.41 -30.56 -2.61
CA LYS A 358 21.82 -30.53 -4.03
C LYS A 358 22.13 -29.15 -4.58
N LEU A 359 21.52 -28.09 -4.04
CA LEU A 359 21.85 -26.72 -4.42
C LEU A 359 23.22 -26.31 -3.90
N ASP A 360 23.67 -26.84 -2.76
CA ASP A 360 25.01 -26.60 -2.22
C ASP A 360 26.11 -27.34 -3.03
N GLU A 361 25.74 -28.28 -3.91
CA GLU A 361 26.65 -29.01 -4.81
C GLU A 361 26.81 -28.35 -6.21
N LEU A 362 26.01 -27.33 -6.52
CA LEU A 362 25.99 -26.59 -7.80
C LEU A 362 26.64 -25.21 -7.65
#